data_AF-A0A0C1K950-F1
#
_entry.id   AF-A0A0C1K950-F1
#
_cell.length_a   1.000
_cell.length_b   1.000
_cell.length_c   1.000
_cell.angle_alpha   90.00
_cell.angle_beta   90.00
_cell.angle_gamma   90.00
#
_symmetry.space_group_name_H-M   'P 1'
#
loop_
_entity.id
_entity.type
_entity.pdbx_description
1 polymer ?
#
loop_
_entity_poly.entity_id
_entity_poly.type
_entity_poly.pdbx_seq_one_letter_code
_entity_poly.pdbx_strand_id
1 'polypeptide(L)'
;MKKAGLILMNSLELFDNTPRIKKKKLNILPVNPDVAHQDKAVGLGRFPSWLHRKLPPGSNVWKTGNIFNQNRLHTVCEEAKCPNLMECWSKKTATFLVMGKECTRACGFCDIDFSKAPQALEADEPQRVAESVLALGLKHVVITMVARDDLLDGGAEHLSKVIEEIRRQAGEVTIEVLTSDFAGEHASLDVILKACPEIFNHNLETVRALTPRVRHRATYDNTLKVLSYVRKQGPQGLLLKSGIMVGLGESEAEVFETLKDLKTVGCDIITLGQYLQPQKNKLLVKEFITPQQFKKYEEYGYSLGIKNMYCGPFIRSSYNAEAVWKQTCKGEKQ
;
A
#
# COMPACT_ATOMS: atom_id res chain seq x y z
N MET A 1 14.90 46.36 37.59
CA MET A 1 15.41 45.00 37.88
C MET A 1 14.30 44.01 37.57
N LYS A 2 14.59 43.06 36.67
CA LYS A 2 13.64 42.09 36.09
C LYS A 2 13.23 41.06 37.14
N LYS A 3 11.93 40.73 37.25
CA LYS A 3 11.46 39.43 37.77
C LYS A 3 10.89 38.64 36.59
N ALA A 4 11.53 37.52 36.31
CA ALA A 4 11.17 36.59 35.25
C ALA A 4 9.91 35.81 35.64
N GLY A 5 8.87 35.93 34.82
CA GLY A 5 7.71 35.03 34.83
C GLY A 5 7.99 33.86 33.89
N LEU A 6 8.07 32.67 34.46
CA LEU A 6 8.15 31.41 33.73
C LEU A 6 6.76 31.12 33.15
N ILE A 7 6.57 31.34 31.84
CA ILE A 7 5.37 30.91 31.12
C ILE A 7 5.71 29.59 30.43
N LEU A 8 5.23 28.49 31.01
CA LEU A 8 5.09 27.20 30.33
C LEU A 8 4.20 27.42 29.09
N MET A 9 4.78 27.39 27.90
CA MET A 9 4.02 27.28 26.66
C MET A 9 3.41 25.88 26.60
N ASN A 10 2.11 25.81 26.84
CA ASN A 10 1.28 24.62 26.72
C ASN A 10 1.30 24.14 25.25
N SER A 11 1.81 22.95 24.97
CA SER A 11 1.91 22.32 23.64
C SER A 11 0.57 21.78 23.11
N LEU A 12 -0.55 22.32 23.57
CA LEU A 12 -1.91 21.82 23.28
C LEU A 12 -2.66 22.60 22.18
N GLU A 13 -2.08 23.67 21.64
CA GLU A 13 -2.63 24.35 20.47
C GLU A 13 -1.95 23.88 19.19
N LEU A 14 -2.40 22.76 18.59
CA LEU A 14 -2.25 22.49 17.14
C LEU A 14 -2.97 21.22 16.64
N PHE A 15 -4.12 20.83 17.21
CA PHE A 15 -4.86 19.66 16.69
C PHE A 15 -6.38 19.91 16.58
N ASP A 16 -6.79 20.48 15.44
CA ASP A 16 -8.19 20.68 15.02
C ASP A 16 -8.81 19.33 14.60
N ASN A 17 -9.84 18.91 15.35
CA ASN A 17 -10.57 17.63 15.21
C ASN A 17 -11.93 17.76 14.49
N THR A 18 -12.19 18.83 13.74
CA THR A 18 -13.49 19.02 13.07
C THR A 18 -13.56 18.40 11.65
N PRO A 19 -14.73 17.86 11.23
CA PRO A 19 -14.94 17.40 9.86
C PRO A 19 -14.77 18.58 8.89
N ARG A 20 -13.80 18.45 7.97
CA ARG A 20 -13.28 19.58 7.18
C ARG A 20 -14.32 20.08 6.16
N ILE A 21 -14.96 21.20 6.48
CA ILE A 21 -15.59 22.12 5.52
C ILE A 21 -14.55 22.51 4.46
N LYS A 22 -14.96 22.67 3.19
CA LYS A 22 -14.14 23.14 2.05
C LYS A 22 -13.29 24.36 2.45
N LYS A 23 -12.03 24.15 2.86
CA LYS A 23 -11.08 25.24 3.11
C LYS A 23 -10.54 25.75 1.76
N LYS A 24 -10.68 27.05 1.49
CA LYS A 24 -10.13 27.78 0.32
C LYS A 24 -8.59 27.90 0.30
N LYS A 25 -7.88 27.43 1.32
CA LYS A 25 -6.41 27.48 1.37
C LYS A 25 -5.83 26.18 0.77
N LEU A 26 -4.95 26.32 -0.22
CA LEU A 26 -4.16 25.20 -0.77
C LEU A 26 -3.41 24.52 0.38
N ASN A 27 -3.26 23.19 0.31
CA ASN A 27 -2.46 22.44 1.27
C ASN A 27 -1.03 22.97 1.28
N ILE A 28 -0.54 23.31 2.47
CA ILE A 28 0.84 23.71 2.70
C ILE A 28 1.64 22.42 2.78
N LEU A 29 2.42 22.14 1.73
CA LEU A 29 3.40 21.05 1.72
C LEU A 29 4.54 21.38 2.69
N PRO A 30 5.24 20.37 3.24
CA PRO A 30 6.41 20.62 4.05
C PRO A 30 7.49 21.33 3.23
N VAL A 31 8.41 22.01 3.92
CA VAL A 31 9.49 22.73 3.28
C VAL A 31 10.30 21.76 2.41
N ASN A 32 10.48 22.12 1.14
CA ASN A 32 11.34 21.34 0.26
C ASN A 32 12.79 21.49 0.73
N PRO A 33 13.46 20.40 1.16
CA PRO A 33 14.82 20.45 1.70
C PRO A 33 15.86 20.90 0.66
N ASP A 34 15.58 20.75 -0.63
CA ASP A 34 16.47 21.23 -1.70
C ASP A 34 16.45 22.75 -1.87
N VAL A 35 15.49 23.48 -1.27
CA VAL A 35 15.44 24.96 -1.36
C VAL A 35 16.66 25.60 -0.66
N ALA A 36 17.29 24.89 0.28
CA ALA A 36 18.56 25.30 0.88
C ALA A 36 19.78 25.10 -0.06
N HIS A 37 19.61 24.33 -1.15
CA HIS A 37 20.66 23.96 -2.10
C HIS A 37 20.19 24.24 -3.53
N GLN A 38 20.26 25.50 -3.97
CA GLN A 38 19.75 25.96 -5.27
C GLN A 38 20.25 25.13 -6.46
N ASP A 39 21.49 24.61 -6.41
CA ASP A 39 22.09 23.78 -7.47
C ASP A 39 21.47 22.38 -7.62
N LYS A 40 20.72 21.91 -6.61
CA LYS A 40 20.05 20.59 -6.60
C LYS A 40 18.56 20.68 -6.94
N ALA A 41 17.98 21.89 -6.97
CA ALA A 41 16.58 22.07 -7.25
C ALA A 41 16.28 21.84 -8.74
N VAL A 42 15.55 20.77 -9.06
CA VAL A 42 15.01 20.53 -10.40
C VAL A 42 13.77 21.44 -10.57
N GLY A 43 14.03 22.74 -10.76
CA GLY A 43 13.02 23.81 -10.90
C GLY A 43 12.58 24.47 -9.58
N LEU A 44 11.79 25.55 -9.68
CA LEU A 44 11.11 26.20 -8.55
C LEU A 44 9.94 25.32 -8.06
N GLY A 45 10.25 24.20 -7.41
CA GLY A 45 9.30 23.15 -7.08
C GLY A 45 8.94 23.06 -5.59
N ARG A 46 7.66 22.81 -5.30
CA ARG A 46 7.18 22.44 -3.95
C ARG A 46 7.63 21.05 -3.50
N PHE A 47 8.13 20.21 -4.42
CA PHE A 47 8.61 18.85 -4.15
C PHE A 47 10.13 18.75 -4.33
N PRO A 48 10.84 18.05 -3.44
CA PRO A 48 12.27 17.79 -3.58
C PRO A 48 12.62 16.99 -4.85
N SER A 49 13.84 17.19 -5.34
CA SER A 49 14.41 16.64 -6.59
C SER A 49 14.25 15.13 -6.73
N TRP A 50 14.39 14.36 -5.65
CA TRP A 50 14.23 12.90 -5.67
C TRP A 50 12.78 12.43 -5.83
N LEU A 51 11.81 13.34 -5.77
CA LEU A 51 10.40 13.08 -6.10
C LEU A 51 10.06 13.46 -7.56
N HIS A 52 11.06 13.75 -8.38
CA HIS A 52 10.88 13.94 -9.82
C HIS A 52 11.29 12.67 -10.57
N ARG A 53 10.46 12.23 -11.52
CA ARG A 53 10.74 11.07 -12.37
C ARG A 53 10.51 11.41 -13.81
N LYS A 54 11.31 10.80 -14.69
CA LYS A 54 11.05 10.84 -16.13
C LYS A 54 9.83 9.97 -16.44
N LEU A 55 8.94 10.48 -17.27
CA LEU A 55 7.83 9.68 -17.80
C LEU A 55 8.39 8.62 -18.77
N PRO A 56 7.89 7.38 -18.71
CA PRO A 56 8.32 6.34 -19.63
C PRO A 56 7.86 6.64 -21.05
N PRO A 57 8.68 6.36 -22.08
CA PRO A 57 8.25 6.49 -23.47
C PRO A 57 7.34 5.32 -23.87
N GLY A 58 6.32 5.58 -24.69
CA GLY A 58 5.67 4.54 -25.51
C GLY A 58 4.17 4.32 -25.32
N SER A 59 3.60 3.50 -26.21
CA SER A 59 2.16 3.22 -26.35
C SER A 59 1.62 2.14 -25.41
N ASN A 60 2.50 1.39 -24.71
CA ASN A 60 2.08 0.25 -23.89
C ASN A 60 1.18 0.64 -22.73
N VAL A 61 1.31 1.88 -22.22
CA VAL A 61 0.40 2.42 -21.20
C VAL A 61 -1.05 2.34 -21.68
N TRP A 62 -1.32 2.79 -22.90
CA TRP A 62 -2.66 2.77 -23.49
C TRP A 62 -3.17 1.35 -23.74
N LYS A 63 -2.29 0.43 -24.17
CA LYS A 63 -2.65 -0.97 -24.38
C LYS A 63 -3.10 -1.63 -23.07
N THR A 64 -2.34 -1.43 -21.99
CA THR A 64 -2.67 -1.94 -20.66
C THR A 64 -4.00 -1.36 -20.19
N GLY A 65 -4.18 -0.04 -20.25
CA GLY A 65 -5.45 0.60 -19.85
C GLY A 65 -6.65 0.16 -20.67
N ASN A 66 -6.47 -0.06 -21.98
CA ASN A 66 -7.54 -0.53 -22.85
C ASN A 66 -8.04 -1.94 -22.47
N ILE A 67 -7.14 -2.83 -22.02
CA ILE A 67 -7.53 -4.17 -21.54
C ILE A 67 -8.43 -4.05 -20.30
N PHE A 68 -8.05 -3.23 -19.31
CA PHE A 68 -8.87 -3.00 -18.12
C PHE A 68 -10.24 -2.41 -18.46
N ASN A 69 -10.28 -1.42 -19.36
CA ASN A 69 -11.53 -0.81 -19.80
C ASN A 69 -12.45 -1.80 -20.54
N GLN A 70 -11.89 -2.59 -21.48
CA GLN A 70 -12.66 -3.59 -22.22
C GLN A 70 -13.24 -4.67 -21.31
N ASN A 71 -12.47 -5.08 -20.29
CA ASN A 71 -12.87 -6.10 -19.35
C ASN A 71 -13.64 -5.55 -18.13
N ARG A 72 -13.98 -4.26 -18.11
CA ARG A 72 -14.73 -3.61 -17.01
C ARG A 72 -14.10 -3.94 -15.65
N LEU A 73 -12.79 -3.75 -15.54
CA LEU A 73 -12.01 -4.01 -14.33
C LEU A 73 -11.41 -2.73 -13.80
N HIS A 74 -11.25 -2.66 -12.48
CA HIS A 74 -10.60 -1.55 -11.81
C HIS A 74 -9.14 -1.89 -11.47
N THR A 75 -8.31 -0.85 -11.42
CA THR A 75 -6.95 -0.94 -10.88
C THR A 75 -6.77 0.00 -9.72
N VAL A 76 -6.10 -0.45 -8.66
CA VAL A 76 -5.67 0.44 -7.58
C VAL A 76 -4.68 1.49 -8.11
N CYS A 77 -4.02 1.21 -9.24
CA CYS A 77 -3.16 2.16 -9.93
C CYS A 77 -3.92 3.45 -10.30
N GLU A 78 -5.13 3.32 -10.85
CA GLU A 78 -6.00 4.43 -11.24
C GLU A 78 -6.75 4.98 -10.02
N GLU A 79 -7.45 4.12 -9.29
CA GLU A 79 -8.37 4.53 -8.22
C GLU A 79 -7.63 5.17 -7.02
N ALA A 80 -6.38 4.79 -6.76
CA ALA A 80 -5.54 5.42 -5.73
C ALA A 80 -4.57 6.48 -6.27
N LYS A 81 -4.65 6.84 -7.56
CA LYS A 81 -3.78 7.82 -8.24
C LYS A 81 -2.29 7.52 -8.04
N CYS A 82 -1.90 6.30 -8.34
CA CYS A 82 -0.54 5.82 -8.12
C CYS A 82 0.47 6.60 -8.98
N PRO A 83 1.55 7.16 -8.41
CA PRO A 83 2.59 7.86 -9.17
C PRO A 83 3.37 6.94 -10.12
N ASN A 84 3.26 5.62 -9.94
CA ASN A 84 3.97 4.61 -10.73
C ASN A 84 3.14 4.06 -11.90
N LEU A 85 1.90 4.52 -12.10
CA LEU A 85 0.98 3.96 -13.11
C LEU A 85 1.64 3.87 -14.49
N MET A 86 2.19 4.98 -14.97
CA MET A 86 2.79 5.05 -16.31
C MET A 86 3.93 4.04 -16.47
N GLU A 87 4.78 3.89 -15.44
CA GLU A 87 5.90 2.97 -15.47
C GLU A 87 5.42 1.51 -15.45
N CYS A 88 4.58 1.15 -14.48
CA CYS A 88 4.07 -0.22 -14.35
C CYS A 88 3.31 -0.64 -15.62
N TRP A 89 2.44 0.21 -16.14
CA TRP A 89 1.66 -0.08 -17.33
C TRP A 89 2.52 -0.13 -18.61
N SER A 90 3.59 0.65 -18.69
CA SER A 90 4.56 0.54 -19.80
C SER A 90 5.24 -0.84 -19.87
N LYS A 91 5.38 -1.49 -18.70
CA LYS A 91 5.92 -2.85 -18.52
C LYS A 91 4.84 -3.94 -18.61
N LYS A 92 3.59 -3.58 -18.97
CA LYS A 92 2.41 -4.46 -18.97
C LYS A 92 2.08 -5.06 -17.60
N THR A 93 2.37 -4.35 -16.51
CA THR A 93 2.04 -4.76 -15.14
C THR A 93 0.99 -3.81 -14.55
N ALA A 94 0.03 -4.38 -13.83
CA ALA A 94 -0.94 -3.62 -13.05
C ALA A 94 -1.36 -4.43 -11.82
N THR A 95 -1.99 -3.75 -10.86
CA THR A 95 -2.58 -4.38 -9.69
C THR A 95 -4.09 -4.29 -9.80
N PHE A 96 -4.74 -5.45 -9.86
CA PHE A 96 -6.18 -5.57 -9.95
C PHE A 96 -6.81 -5.08 -8.65
N LEU A 97 -7.85 -4.25 -8.75
CA LEU A 97 -8.73 -3.92 -7.63
C LEU A 97 -10.05 -4.64 -7.87
N VAL A 98 -10.28 -5.72 -7.13
CA VAL A 98 -11.51 -6.53 -7.24
C VAL A 98 -12.59 -6.02 -6.29
N MET A 99 -13.83 -6.47 -6.55
CA MET A 99 -15.03 -6.11 -5.79
C MET A 99 -15.46 -4.65 -5.98
N GLY A 100 -15.12 -4.09 -7.14
CA GLY A 100 -15.45 -2.73 -7.54
C GLY A 100 -14.46 -1.67 -7.07
N LYS A 101 -14.87 -0.40 -7.20
CA LYS A 101 -14.06 0.79 -6.85
C LYS A 101 -14.53 1.53 -5.60
N GLU A 102 -15.58 1.04 -4.95
CA GLU A 102 -16.17 1.66 -3.77
C GLU A 102 -15.83 0.85 -2.52
N CYS A 103 -15.27 1.52 -1.51
CA CYS A 103 -14.81 0.92 -0.27
C CYS A 103 -15.76 1.28 0.89
N THR A 104 -16.04 0.30 1.74
CA THR A 104 -16.81 0.51 2.99
C THR A 104 -16.00 1.25 4.08
N ARG A 105 -14.74 1.58 3.81
CA ARG A 105 -13.83 2.29 4.73
C ARG A 105 -13.29 3.56 4.09
N ALA A 106 -13.17 4.62 4.90
CA ALA A 106 -12.71 5.95 4.47
C ALA A 106 -11.35 6.29 5.09
N CYS A 107 -10.31 5.52 4.79
CA CYS A 107 -8.95 5.76 5.33
C CYS A 107 -8.43 7.15 4.90
N GLY A 108 -7.78 7.87 5.82
CA GLY A 108 -7.40 9.26 5.62
C GLY A 108 -6.36 9.49 4.52
N PHE A 109 -5.61 8.46 4.14
CA PHE A 109 -4.58 8.49 3.09
C PHE A 109 -5.08 8.02 1.71
N CYS A 110 -6.14 7.21 1.67
CA CYS A 110 -6.56 6.45 0.48
C CYS A 110 -7.52 7.28 -0.38
N ASP A 111 -7.39 7.22 -1.70
CA ASP A 111 -8.26 7.96 -2.64
C ASP A 111 -9.39 7.13 -3.27
N ILE A 112 -9.46 5.83 -2.94
CA ILE A 112 -10.58 4.98 -3.34
C ILE A 112 -11.88 5.55 -2.75
N ASP A 113 -12.95 5.55 -3.55
CA ASP A 113 -14.23 6.13 -3.19
C ASP A 113 -14.85 5.41 -1.99
N PHE A 114 -15.49 6.17 -1.10
CA PHE A 114 -16.20 5.61 0.05
C PHE A 114 -17.68 5.42 -0.27
N SER A 115 -18.21 4.23 0.00
CA SER A 115 -19.64 3.95 -0.05
C SER A 115 -20.06 3.10 1.15
N LYS A 116 -21.21 3.44 1.75
CA LYS A 116 -21.83 2.59 2.80
C LYS A 116 -22.54 1.37 2.22
N ALA A 117 -22.91 1.42 0.94
CA ALA A 117 -23.66 0.40 0.24
C ALA A 117 -23.05 0.27 -1.16
N PRO A 118 -21.86 -0.35 -1.27
CA PRO A 118 -21.22 -0.56 -2.57
C PRO A 118 -22.08 -1.47 -3.45
N GLN A 119 -21.80 -1.46 -4.75
CA GLN A 119 -22.49 -2.35 -5.69
C GLN A 119 -22.30 -3.84 -5.34
N ALA A 120 -23.27 -4.65 -5.74
CA ALA A 120 -23.20 -6.09 -5.60
C ALA A 120 -21.99 -6.65 -6.36
N LEU A 121 -21.43 -7.75 -5.86
CA LEU A 121 -20.34 -8.44 -6.53
C LEU A 121 -20.80 -8.96 -7.89
N GLU A 122 -19.97 -8.75 -8.91
CA GLU A 122 -20.22 -9.29 -10.25
C GLU A 122 -19.70 -10.72 -10.34
N ALA A 123 -20.59 -11.69 -10.61
CA ALA A 123 -20.24 -13.11 -10.63
C ALA A 123 -19.20 -13.47 -11.70
N ASP A 124 -19.10 -12.68 -12.78
CA ASP A 124 -18.14 -12.84 -13.88
C ASP A 124 -16.81 -12.08 -13.66
N GLU A 125 -16.66 -11.28 -12.60
CA GLU A 125 -15.40 -10.56 -12.31
C GLU A 125 -14.18 -11.50 -12.25
N PRO A 126 -14.22 -12.68 -11.58
CA PRO A 126 -13.12 -13.64 -11.60
C PRO A 126 -12.64 -14.04 -13.00
N GLN A 127 -13.60 -14.29 -13.91
CA GLN A 127 -13.30 -14.66 -15.29
C GLN A 127 -12.60 -13.52 -16.03
N ARG A 128 -13.14 -12.30 -15.92
CA ARG A 128 -12.57 -11.11 -16.58
C ARG A 128 -11.15 -10.81 -16.07
N VAL A 129 -10.89 -11.05 -14.78
CA VAL A 129 -9.54 -10.91 -14.21
C VAL A 129 -8.59 -11.92 -14.84
N ALA A 130 -8.94 -13.20 -14.89
CA ALA A 130 -8.09 -14.24 -15.47
C ALA A 130 -7.80 -14.00 -16.96
N GLU A 131 -8.81 -13.60 -17.74
CA GLU A 131 -8.66 -13.20 -19.14
C GLU A 131 -7.68 -12.03 -19.31
N SER A 132 -7.73 -11.05 -18.40
CA SER A 132 -6.82 -9.90 -18.40
C SER A 132 -5.39 -10.29 -18.04
N VAL A 133 -5.21 -11.23 -17.10
CA VAL A 133 -3.90 -11.79 -16.72
C VAL A 133 -3.24 -12.45 -17.94
N LEU A 134 -4.00 -13.25 -18.69
CA LEU A 134 -3.54 -13.87 -19.93
C LEU A 134 -3.22 -12.85 -21.03
N ALA A 135 -4.12 -11.90 -21.27
CA ALA A 135 -3.96 -10.89 -22.32
C ALA A 135 -2.72 -10.00 -22.09
N LEU A 136 -2.40 -9.71 -20.83
CA LEU A 136 -1.19 -8.97 -20.44
C LEU A 136 0.08 -9.83 -20.45
N GLY A 137 -0.05 -11.16 -20.42
CA GLY A 137 1.07 -12.10 -20.35
C GLY A 137 1.83 -12.01 -19.02
N LEU A 138 1.13 -11.72 -17.92
CA LEU A 138 1.74 -11.56 -16.60
C LEU A 138 2.40 -12.85 -16.14
N LYS A 139 3.54 -12.74 -15.46
CA LYS A 139 4.20 -13.87 -14.76
C LYS A 139 4.01 -13.82 -13.25
N HIS A 140 3.68 -12.65 -12.74
CA HIS A 140 3.30 -12.41 -11.36
C HIS A 140 2.15 -11.40 -11.36
N VAL A 141 1.07 -11.71 -10.64
CA VAL A 141 -0.11 -10.86 -10.52
C VAL A 141 -0.29 -10.44 -9.07
N VAL A 142 -0.59 -9.16 -8.88
CA VAL A 142 -1.02 -8.64 -7.57
C VAL A 142 -2.51 -8.34 -7.64
N ILE A 143 -3.26 -8.92 -6.73
CA ILE A 143 -4.71 -8.75 -6.61
C ILE A 143 -4.97 -8.06 -5.27
N THR A 144 -5.59 -6.90 -5.29
CA THR A 144 -6.06 -6.22 -4.09
C THR A 144 -7.57 -6.03 -4.14
N MET A 145 -8.14 -5.63 -3.01
CA MET A 145 -9.57 -5.50 -2.84
C MET A 145 -9.90 -4.21 -2.09
N VAL A 146 -11.09 -3.68 -2.35
CA VAL A 146 -11.73 -2.74 -1.42
C VAL A 146 -12.18 -3.48 -0.16
N ALA A 147 -12.36 -2.77 0.95
CA ALA A 147 -13.01 -3.37 2.12
C ALA A 147 -14.50 -3.54 1.84
N ARG A 148 -15.02 -4.74 2.08
CA ARG A 148 -16.44 -5.11 1.92
C ARG A 148 -17.04 -5.50 3.26
N ASP A 149 -17.04 -4.56 4.21
CA ASP A 149 -17.64 -4.74 5.53
C ASP A 149 -19.18 -4.95 5.47
N ASP A 150 -19.79 -4.79 4.29
CA ASP A 150 -21.18 -5.13 3.99
C ASP A 150 -21.42 -6.64 3.75
N LEU A 151 -20.35 -7.41 3.51
CA LEU A 151 -20.40 -8.87 3.31
C LEU A 151 -19.99 -9.60 4.59
N LEU A 152 -20.64 -10.73 4.85
CA LEU A 152 -20.40 -11.52 6.08
C LEU A 152 -18.95 -12.04 6.17
N ASP A 153 -18.38 -12.46 5.04
CA ASP A 153 -17.02 -12.98 4.91
C ASP A 153 -16.00 -11.87 4.56
N GLY A 154 -16.43 -10.62 4.48
CA GLY A 154 -15.63 -9.49 4.02
C GLY A 154 -15.15 -9.58 2.57
N GLY A 155 -15.73 -10.48 1.75
CA GLY A 155 -15.35 -10.73 0.36
C GLY A 155 -14.33 -11.86 0.13
N ALA A 156 -13.96 -12.60 1.17
CA ALA A 156 -12.94 -13.65 1.08
C ALA A 156 -13.26 -14.74 0.03
N GLU A 157 -14.51 -15.22 -0.04
CA GLU A 157 -14.93 -16.21 -1.04
C GLU A 157 -14.78 -15.70 -2.46
N HIS A 158 -15.10 -14.43 -2.69
CA HIS A 158 -14.98 -13.82 -4.02
C HIS A 158 -13.53 -13.70 -4.43
N LEU A 159 -12.64 -13.28 -3.52
CA LEU A 159 -11.20 -13.25 -3.80
C LEU A 159 -10.65 -14.67 -4.05
N SER A 160 -11.11 -15.70 -3.33
CA SER A 160 -10.75 -17.11 -3.61
C SER A 160 -11.11 -17.51 -5.05
N LYS A 161 -12.33 -17.19 -5.49
CA LYS A 161 -12.78 -17.47 -6.87
C LYS A 161 -11.90 -16.80 -7.92
N VAL A 162 -11.44 -15.57 -7.66
CA VAL A 162 -10.48 -14.88 -8.56
C VAL A 162 -9.16 -15.65 -8.65
N ILE A 163 -8.61 -16.10 -7.51
CA ILE A 163 -7.36 -16.86 -7.47
C ILE A 163 -7.50 -18.20 -8.21
N GLU A 164 -8.57 -18.94 -7.92
CA GLU A 164 -8.88 -20.23 -8.55
C GLU A 164 -9.05 -20.09 -10.07
N GLU A 165 -9.72 -19.04 -10.52
CA GLU A 165 -9.96 -18.81 -11.95
C GLU A 165 -8.68 -18.40 -12.68
N ILE A 166 -7.81 -17.60 -12.06
CA ILE A 166 -6.46 -17.33 -12.59
C ILE A 166 -5.66 -18.62 -12.67
N ARG A 167 -5.69 -19.48 -11.64
CA ARG A 167 -4.99 -20.78 -11.67
C ARG A 167 -5.49 -21.68 -12.79
N ARG A 168 -6.81 -21.70 -13.01
CA ARG A 168 -7.46 -22.50 -14.07
C ARG A 168 -7.02 -22.07 -15.46
N GLN A 169 -6.91 -20.77 -15.71
CA GLN A 169 -6.60 -20.23 -17.04
C GLN A 169 -5.10 -19.96 -17.26
N ALA A 170 -4.35 -19.66 -16.20
CA ALA A 170 -2.98 -19.17 -16.23
C ALA A 170 -2.14 -19.82 -15.11
N GLY A 171 -2.13 -21.16 -15.05
CA GLY A 171 -1.57 -21.94 -13.93
C GLY A 171 -0.10 -21.70 -13.57
N GLU A 172 0.72 -21.16 -14.48
CA GLU A 172 2.13 -20.84 -14.22
C GLU A 172 2.35 -19.46 -13.56
N VAL A 173 1.31 -18.63 -13.44
CA VAL A 173 1.40 -17.27 -12.90
C VAL A 173 1.50 -17.33 -11.40
N THR A 174 2.39 -16.54 -10.79
CA THR A 174 2.44 -16.40 -9.33
C THR A 174 1.50 -15.29 -8.85
N ILE A 175 0.88 -15.45 -7.70
CA ILE A 175 -0.20 -14.63 -7.17
C ILE A 175 0.20 -14.05 -5.82
N GLU A 176 0.22 -12.72 -5.74
CA GLU A 176 0.23 -11.96 -4.48
C GLU A 176 -1.17 -11.42 -4.21
N VAL A 177 -1.70 -11.66 -3.02
CA VAL A 177 -2.95 -11.03 -2.56
C VAL A 177 -2.63 -9.91 -1.58
N LEU A 178 -3.18 -8.72 -1.79
CA LEU A 178 -3.17 -7.60 -0.85
C LEU A 178 -4.59 -7.41 -0.28
N THR A 179 -4.82 -7.96 0.91
CA THR A 179 -6.16 -8.12 1.48
C THR A 179 -6.54 -7.03 2.48
N SER A 180 -7.84 -6.92 2.73
CA SER A 180 -8.35 -6.25 3.93
C SER A 180 -8.00 -7.05 5.19
N ASP A 181 -8.37 -6.56 6.38
CA ASP A 181 -8.18 -7.33 7.61
C ASP A 181 -9.31 -8.35 7.88
N PHE A 182 -10.36 -8.40 7.05
CA PHE A 182 -11.58 -9.20 7.26
C PHE A 182 -12.16 -9.09 8.68
N ALA A 183 -11.98 -7.92 9.32
CA ALA A 183 -12.30 -7.70 10.74
C ALA A 183 -11.64 -8.69 11.73
N GLY A 184 -10.58 -9.39 11.30
CA GLY A 184 -9.90 -10.42 12.08
C GLY A 184 -10.59 -11.79 12.04
N GLU A 185 -11.57 -12.01 11.16
CA GLU A 185 -12.28 -13.28 11.04
C GLU A 185 -11.37 -14.36 10.44
N HIS A 186 -11.09 -15.39 11.23
CA HIS A 186 -10.22 -16.49 10.85
C HIS A 186 -10.81 -17.33 9.71
N ALA A 187 -12.12 -17.53 9.67
CA ALA A 187 -12.77 -18.28 8.59
C ALA A 187 -12.52 -17.63 7.22
N SER A 188 -12.59 -16.29 7.14
CA SER A 188 -12.27 -15.53 5.93
C SER A 188 -10.80 -15.67 5.54
N LEU A 189 -9.88 -15.62 6.51
CA LEU A 189 -8.46 -15.84 6.25
C LEU A 189 -8.19 -17.26 5.73
N ASP A 190 -8.81 -18.27 6.33
CA ASP A 190 -8.65 -19.66 5.94
C ASP A 190 -9.11 -19.91 4.50
N VAL A 191 -10.17 -19.23 4.04
CA VAL A 191 -10.61 -19.28 2.64
C VAL A 191 -9.49 -18.80 1.70
N ILE A 192 -8.85 -17.67 2.01
CA ILE A 192 -7.74 -17.16 1.20
C ILE A 192 -6.52 -18.08 1.25
N LEU A 193 -6.19 -18.66 2.41
CA LEU A 193 -5.05 -19.57 2.54
C LEU A 193 -5.26 -20.86 1.75
N LYS A 194 -6.49 -21.38 1.71
CA LYS A 194 -6.86 -22.55 0.89
C LYS A 194 -6.73 -22.30 -0.61
N ALA A 195 -6.88 -21.05 -1.05
CA ALA A 195 -6.65 -20.64 -2.44
C ALA A 195 -5.15 -20.61 -2.82
N CYS A 196 -4.24 -20.79 -1.86
CA CYS A 196 -2.79 -20.94 -2.07
C CYS A 196 -2.13 -19.79 -2.88
N PRO A 197 -2.23 -18.52 -2.44
CA PRO A 197 -1.39 -17.47 -2.99
C PRO A 197 0.09 -17.71 -2.63
N GLU A 198 1.02 -17.25 -3.45
CA GLU A 198 2.45 -17.31 -3.14
C GLU A 198 2.85 -16.25 -2.09
N ILE A 199 2.18 -15.10 -2.10
CA ILE A 199 2.42 -14.00 -1.16
C ILE A 199 1.09 -13.56 -0.56
N PHE A 200 1.01 -13.59 0.78
CA PHE A 200 -0.06 -12.93 1.52
C PHE A 200 0.43 -11.57 2.01
N ASN A 201 -0.14 -10.50 1.47
CA ASN A 201 0.18 -9.13 1.79
C ASN A 201 -0.97 -8.48 2.58
N HIS A 202 -0.66 -7.93 3.75
CA HIS A 202 -1.59 -7.09 4.50
C HIS A 202 -0.82 -5.94 5.16
N ASN A 203 -1.07 -4.73 4.67
CA ASN A 203 -0.33 -3.54 5.08
C ASN A 203 -0.76 -3.02 6.46
N LEU A 204 0.24 -2.64 7.24
CA LEU A 204 0.08 -1.90 8.49
C LEU A 204 -0.13 -0.39 8.24
N GLU A 205 0.35 0.10 7.10
CA GLU A 205 0.22 1.46 6.55
C GLU A 205 0.94 2.56 7.31
N THR A 206 1.00 2.51 8.63
CA THR A 206 1.68 3.52 9.45
C THR A 206 2.05 2.96 10.83
N VAL A 207 2.67 3.78 11.66
CA VAL A 207 3.05 3.44 13.03
C VAL A 207 1.84 3.37 13.96
N ARG A 208 2.03 2.74 15.13
CA ARG A 208 0.97 2.52 16.14
C ARG A 208 0.23 3.81 16.53
N ALA A 209 0.95 4.88 16.84
CA ALA A 209 0.37 6.13 17.29
C ALA A 209 -0.49 6.83 16.23
N LEU A 210 -0.14 6.70 14.94
CA LEU A 210 -0.85 7.34 13.84
C LEU A 210 -2.02 6.51 13.30
N THR A 211 -2.05 5.21 13.60
CA THR A 211 -3.07 4.29 13.06
C THR A 211 -4.51 4.79 13.21
N PRO A 212 -5.00 5.24 14.38
CA PRO A 212 -6.39 5.69 14.54
C PRO A 212 -6.76 6.90 13.66
N ARG A 213 -5.77 7.67 13.21
CA ARG A 213 -5.96 8.84 12.33
C ARG A 213 -5.82 8.47 10.85
N VAL A 214 -4.92 7.55 10.55
CA VAL A 214 -4.58 7.15 9.17
C VAL A 214 -5.59 6.14 8.63
N ARG A 215 -6.02 5.21 9.47
CA ARG A 215 -6.84 4.05 9.10
C ARG A 215 -8.22 4.17 9.75
N HIS A 216 -9.28 4.01 8.97
CA HIS A 216 -10.65 4.28 9.45
C HIS A 216 -11.14 3.25 10.49
N ARG A 217 -11.06 1.96 10.16
CA ARG A 217 -11.53 0.86 11.02
C ARG A 217 -10.42 -0.09 11.46
N ALA A 218 -9.37 -0.22 10.65
CA ALA A 218 -8.29 -1.14 10.94
C ALA A 218 -7.44 -0.64 12.12
N THR A 219 -7.08 -1.55 13.03
CA THR A 219 -6.20 -1.25 14.16
C THR A 219 -4.83 -1.88 13.94
N TYR A 220 -3.82 -1.31 14.60
CA TYR A 220 -2.43 -1.77 14.49
C TYR A 220 -2.31 -3.22 14.99
N ASP A 221 -2.87 -3.50 16.17
CA ASP A 221 -2.82 -4.84 16.76
C ASP A 221 -3.65 -5.87 15.99
N ASN A 222 -4.78 -5.48 15.39
CA ASN A 222 -5.54 -6.41 14.56
C ASN A 222 -4.73 -6.83 13.33
N THR A 223 -4.06 -5.90 12.66
CA THR A 223 -3.17 -6.22 11.53
C THR A 223 -2.05 -7.19 11.95
N LEU A 224 -1.41 -6.96 13.11
CA LEU A 224 -0.40 -7.88 13.62
C LEU A 224 -0.97 -9.26 13.95
N LYS A 225 -2.19 -9.33 14.52
CA LYS A 225 -2.89 -10.60 14.76
C LYS A 225 -3.20 -11.36 13.48
N VAL A 226 -3.70 -10.67 12.45
CA VAL A 226 -3.95 -11.24 11.11
C VAL A 226 -2.67 -11.83 10.52
N LEU A 227 -1.58 -11.06 10.51
CA LEU A 227 -0.29 -11.53 9.99
C LEU A 227 0.26 -12.73 10.80
N SER A 228 0.15 -12.67 12.13
CA SER A 228 0.55 -13.78 13.01
C SER A 228 -0.28 -15.04 12.78
N TYR A 229 -1.60 -14.89 12.58
CA TYR A 229 -2.49 -16.01 12.26
C TYR A 229 -2.12 -16.65 10.92
N VAL A 230 -1.96 -15.83 9.88
CA VAL A 230 -1.56 -16.30 8.54
C VAL A 230 -0.20 -16.99 8.56
N ARG A 231 0.77 -16.49 9.34
CA ARG A 231 2.06 -17.20 9.50
C ARG A 231 1.90 -18.57 10.15
N LYS A 232 0.96 -18.73 11.09
CA LYS A 232 0.73 -20.00 11.81
C LYS A 232 -0.06 -21.01 10.98
N GLN A 233 -1.05 -20.56 10.23
CA GLN A 233 -1.98 -21.44 9.49
C GLN A 233 -1.63 -21.57 8.00
N GLY A 234 -0.86 -20.64 7.46
CA GLY A 234 -0.49 -20.62 6.05
C GLY A 234 0.35 -21.84 5.65
N PRO A 235 0.24 -22.29 4.39
CA PRO A 235 1.02 -23.42 3.90
C PRO A 235 2.53 -23.13 3.93
N GLN A 236 3.32 -24.20 3.96
CA GLN A 236 4.78 -24.08 3.85
C GLN A 236 5.15 -23.37 2.54
N GLY A 237 6.05 -22.39 2.63
CA GLY A 237 6.47 -21.57 1.49
C GLY A 237 5.64 -20.30 1.26
N LEU A 238 4.53 -20.10 1.97
CA LEU A 238 3.80 -18.83 1.93
C LEU A 238 4.67 -17.69 2.46
N LEU A 239 4.86 -16.65 1.64
CA LEU A 239 5.55 -15.43 2.05
C LEU A 239 4.56 -14.44 2.65
N LEU A 240 4.93 -13.85 3.78
CA LEU A 240 4.18 -12.74 4.36
C LEU A 240 4.82 -11.41 3.99
N LYS A 241 3.96 -10.49 3.56
CA LYS A 241 4.34 -9.14 3.17
C LYS A 241 3.52 -8.10 3.91
N SER A 242 4.16 -6.99 4.25
CA SER A 242 3.48 -5.81 4.74
C SER A 242 4.20 -4.56 4.25
N GLY A 243 3.65 -3.41 4.60
CA GLY A 243 4.21 -2.13 4.25
C GLY A 243 3.70 -1.01 5.12
N ILE A 244 4.50 0.06 5.18
CA ILE A 244 4.14 1.33 5.80
C ILE A 244 4.48 2.48 4.86
N MET A 245 3.68 3.54 4.95
CA MET A 245 4.00 4.82 4.36
C MET A 245 4.65 5.72 5.40
N VAL A 246 5.70 6.44 4.99
CA VAL A 246 6.44 7.40 5.82
C VAL A 246 6.25 8.83 5.31
N GLY A 247 6.44 9.81 6.17
CA GLY A 247 6.13 11.22 5.94
C GLY A 247 4.73 11.65 6.40
N LEU A 248 4.06 10.86 7.27
CA LEU A 248 2.75 11.14 7.85
C LEU A 248 2.85 11.85 9.22
N GLY A 249 4.06 11.96 9.77
CA GLY A 249 4.37 12.64 11.03
C GLY A 249 4.92 11.72 12.11
N GLU A 250 5.24 10.48 11.75
CA GLU A 250 5.91 9.50 12.60
C GLU A 250 7.37 9.90 12.87
N SER A 251 7.88 9.52 14.03
CA SER A 251 9.30 9.60 14.35
C SER A 251 10.06 8.39 13.82
N GLU A 252 11.38 8.54 13.65
CA GLU A 252 12.26 7.42 13.30
C GLU A 252 12.17 6.25 14.29
N ALA A 253 12.07 6.55 15.59
CA ALA A 253 11.98 5.52 16.63
C ALA A 253 10.70 4.67 16.46
N GLU A 254 9.57 5.29 16.14
CA GLU A 254 8.31 4.60 15.87
C GLU A 254 8.39 3.74 14.60
N VAL A 255 9.11 4.19 13.56
CA VAL A 255 9.36 3.38 12.36
C VAL A 255 10.19 2.14 12.72
N PHE A 256 11.24 2.29 13.52
CA PHE A 256 12.06 1.16 13.98
C PHE A 256 11.30 0.17 14.86
N GLU A 257 10.46 0.66 15.78
CA GLU A 257 9.55 -0.19 16.56
C GLU A 257 8.60 -0.96 15.63
N THR A 258 8.05 -0.29 14.63
CA THR A 258 7.15 -0.91 13.66
C THR A 258 7.82 -2.02 12.85
N LEU A 259 9.08 -1.84 12.45
CA LEU A 259 9.86 -2.88 11.76
C LEU A 259 10.12 -4.10 12.66
N LYS A 260 10.37 -3.88 13.95
CA LYS A 260 10.48 -4.97 14.94
C LYS A 260 9.17 -5.73 15.08
N ASP A 261 8.05 -5.03 15.19
CA ASP A 261 6.73 -5.65 15.32
C ASP A 261 6.39 -6.52 14.11
N LEU A 262 6.62 -6.01 12.90
CA LEU A 262 6.41 -6.75 11.66
C LEU A 262 7.33 -7.98 11.57
N LYS A 263 8.59 -7.87 12.01
CA LYS A 263 9.50 -9.01 12.10
C LYS A 263 9.00 -10.06 13.11
N THR A 264 8.51 -9.64 14.27
CA THR A 264 7.97 -10.52 15.31
C THR A 264 6.80 -11.37 14.83
N VAL A 265 5.91 -10.81 14.01
CA VAL A 265 4.79 -11.57 13.41
C VAL A 265 5.20 -12.39 12.18
N GLY A 266 6.48 -12.35 11.80
CA GLY A 266 7.05 -13.19 10.77
C GLY A 266 6.87 -12.65 9.35
N CYS A 267 6.82 -11.34 9.13
CA CYS A 267 6.89 -10.79 7.77
C CYS A 267 8.25 -11.10 7.11
N ASP A 268 8.22 -11.60 5.88
CA ASP A 268 9.40 -11.85 5.04
C ASP A 268 9.78 -10.61 4.22
N ILE A 269 8.77 -9.90 3.73
CA ILE A 269 8.92 -8.77 2.82
C ILE A 269 8.31 -7.53 3.47
N ILE A 270 9.08 -6.44 3.56
CA ILE A 270 8.57 -5.15 4.03
C ILE A 270 8.84 -4.06 3.01
N THR A 271 7.81 -3.27 2.71
CA THR A 271 7.87 -2.12 1.81
C THR A 271 7.72 -0.80 2.58
N LEU A 272 8.59 0.17 2.31
CA LEU A 272 8.54 1.52 2.89
C LEU A 272 8.53 2.56 1.79
N GLY A 273 7.42 3.29 1.68
CA GLY A 273 7.19 4.29 0.64
C GLY A 273 6.91 5.68 1.19
N GLN A 274 7.24 6.73 0.44
CA GLN A 274 6.80 8.09 0.81
C GLN A 274 5.28 8.19 0.66
N TYR A 275 4.60 8.66 1.70
CA TYR A 275 3.21 9.09 1.58
C TYR A 275 3.14 10.30 0.65
N LEU A 276 2.37 10.16 -0.43
CA LEU A 276 2.05 11.23 -1.36
C LEU A 276 0.56 11.47 -1.28
N GLN A 277 0.18 12.70 -0.98
CA GLN A 277 -1.22 13.07 -0.82
C GLN A 277 -1.94 13.02 -2.18
N PRO A 278 -2.99 12.18 -2.34
CA PRO A 278 -3.65 12.04 -3.65
C PRO A 278 -4.69 13.13 -3.92
N GLN A 279 -5.35 13.65 -2.88
CA GLN A 279 -6.32 14.75 -2.96
C GLN A 279 -6.24 15.71 -1.78
N LYS A 280 -6.76 16.93 -1.97
CA LYS A 280 -6.68 18.01 -0.96
C LYS A 280 -7.38 17.68 0.36
N ASN A 281 -8.42 16.85 0.32
CA ASN A 281 -9.20 16.43 1.48
C ASN A 281 -8.56 15.27 2.28
N LYS A 282 -7.49 14.66 1.77
CA LYS A 282 -6.75 13.57 2.45
C LYS A 282 -5.72 14.12 3.43
N LEU A 283 -5.07 13.24 4.18
CA LEU A 283 -4.04 13.61 5.14
C LEU A 283 -2.91 14.42 4.48
N LEU A 284 -2.34 15.35 5.24
CA LEU A 284 -1.24 16.18 4.76
C LEU A 284 0.06 15.40 4.85
N VAL A 285 0.93 15.59 3.87
CA VAL A 285 2.34 15.19 3.99
C VAL A 285 2.98 16.05 5.07
N LYS A 286 3.61 15.42 6.07
CA LYS A 286 4.29 16.09 7.17
C LYS A 286 5.78 16.25 6.91
N GLU A 287 6.38 15.30 6.20
CA GLU A 287 7.80 15.31 5.89
C GLU A 287 8.06 14.63 4.53
N PHE A 288 9.04 15.13 3.80
CA PHE A 288 9.61 14.44 2.64
C PHE A 288 10.86 13.68 3.08
N ILE A 289 10.72 12.36 3.23
CA ILE A 289 11.78 11.48 3.67
C ILE A 289 12.88 11.41 2.61
N THR A 290 14.12 11.58 3.06
CA THR A 290 15.30 11.60 2.17
C THR A 290 15.69 10.18 1.74
N PRO A 291 16.35 10.01 0.58
CA PRO A 291 16.89 8.71 0.18
C PRO A 291 17.82 8.08 1.23
N GLN A 292 18.60 8.89 1.95
CA GLN A 292 19.48 8.43 3.03
C GLN A 292 18.68 7.87 4.21
N GLN A 293 17.57 8.51 4.57
CA GLN A 293 16.69 8.03 5.62
C GLN A 293 16.01 6.71 5.24
N PHE A 294 15.56 6.57 3.98
CA PHE A 294 15.07 5.28 3.47
C PHE A 294 16.13 4.18 3.55
N LYS A 295 17.39 4.49 3.19
CA LYS A 295 18.50 3.53 3.31
C LYS A 295 18.74 3.10 4.76
N LYS A 296 18.64 4.04 5.71
CA LYS A 296 18.76 3.73 7.14
C LYS A 296 17.65 2.78 7.62
N TYR A 297 16.40 2.98 7.16
CA TYR A 297 15.31 2.05 7.47
C TYR A 297 15.55 0.66 6.86
N GLU A 298 16.08 0.61 5.64
CA GLU A 298 16.43 -0.64 4.95
C GLU A 298 17.52 -1.42 5.70
N GLU A 299 18.64 -0.76 6.03
CA GLU A 299 19.76 -1.34 6.79
C GLU A 299 19.28 -1.85 8.16
N TYR A 300 18.42 -1.09 8.84
CA TYR A 300 17.84 -1.51 10.11
C TYR A 300 16.96 -2.75 9.95
N GLY A 301 16.08 -2.80 8.95
CA GLY A 301 15.23 -3.96 8.69
C GLY A 301 16.03 -5.23 8.42
N TYR A 302 17.10 -5.13 7.63
CA TYR A 302 18.03 -6.25 7.42
C TYR A 302 18.75 -6.66 8.71
N SER A 303 19.13 -5.71 9.58
CA SER A 303 19.74 -6.04 10.87
C SER A 303 18.83 -6.82 11.83
N LEU A 304 17.50 -6.72 11.65
CA LEU A 304 16.50 -7.52 12.37
C LEU A 304 16.28 -8.93 11.75
N GLY A 305 16.91 -9.21 10.61
CA GLY A 305 16.72 -10.46 9.86
C GLY A 305 15.44 -10.52 9.04
N ILE A 306 14.91 -9.39 8.58
CA ILE A 306 13.86 -9.36 7.55
C ILE A 306 14.49 -9.77 6.22
N LYS A 307 13.85 -10.69 5.48
CA LYS A 307 14.45 -11.30 4.27
C LYS A 307 14.60 -10.28 3.14
N ASN A 308 13.56 -9.48 2.89
CA ASN A 308 13.56 -8.50 1.81
C ASN A 308 13.00 -7.17 2.27
N MET A 309 13.83 -6.13 2.16
CA MET A 309 13.44 -4.75 2.39
C MET A 309 13.38 -4.02 1.06
N TYR A 310 12.32 -3.26 0.85
CA TYR A 310 12.18 -2.35 -0.28
C TYR A 310 11.84 -0.96 0.23
N CYS A 311 12.82 -0.08 0.26
CA CYS A 311 12.67 1.27 0.80
C CYS A 311 12.93 2.32 -0.26
N GLY A 312 12.03 3.30 -0.38
CA GLY A 312 12.27 4.43 -1.28
C GLY A 312 11.03 5.28 -1.54
N PRO A 313 11.21 6.49 -2.10
CA PRO A 313 10.12 7.45 -2.25
C PRO A 313 8.93 6.92 -3.05
N PHE A 314 9.21 6.17 -4.12
CA PHE A 314 8.18 5.64 -5.01
C PHE A 314 7.81 4.19 -4.73
N ILE A 315 8.34 3.58 -3.67
CA ILE A 315 7.93 2.23 -3.31
C ILE A 315 6.45 2.24 -2.93
N ARG A 316 5.74 1.22 -3.42
CA ARG A 316 4.35 0.87 -3.10
C ARG A 316 4.31 -0.63 -2.90
N SER A 317 3.31 -1.12 -2.18
CA SER A 317 3.18 -2.55 -1.88
C SER A 317 3.25 -3.43 -3.13
N SER A 318 2.72 -2.99 -4.28
CA SER A 318 2.78 -3.74 -5.54
C SER A 318 3.86 -3.28 -6.54
N TYR A 319 4.71 -2.32 -6.19
CA TYR A 319 5.70 -1.78 -7.11
C TYR A 319 6.80 -2.82 -7.42
N ASN A 320 6.99 -3.13 -8.70
CA ASN A 320 7.93 -4.15 -9.18
C ASN A 320 7.77 -5.52 -8.49
N ALA A 321 6.53 -5.92 -8.13
CA ALA A 321 6.27 -7.16 -7.40
C ALA A 321 6.84 -8.43 -8.07
N GLU A 322 6.85 -8.50 -9.40
CA GLU A 322 7.51 -9.60 -10.12
C GLU A 322 9.02 -9.69 -9.83
N ALA A 323 9.71 -8.55 -9.76
CA ALA A 323 11.13 -8.51 -9.43
C ALA A 323 11.36 -8.88 -7.97
N VAL A 324 10.47 -8.43 -7.07
CA VAL A 324 10.48 -8.80 -5.65
C VAL A 324 10.37 -10.31 -5.47
N TRP A 325 9.42 -10.93 -6.17
CA TRP A 325 9.24 -12.38 -6.18
C TRP A 325 10.51 -13.10 -6.66
N LYS A 326 11.03 -12.72 -7.84
CA LYS A 326 12.24 -13.34 -8.41
C LYS A 326 13.47 -13.21 -7.51
N GLN A 327 13.61 -12.09 -6.80
CA GLN A 327 14.72 -11.88 -5.87
C GLN A 327 14.55 -12.74 -4.60
N THR A 328 13.33 -12.81 -4.07
CA THR A 328 13.03 -13.61 -2.88
C THR A 328 13.34 -15.09 -3.11
N CYS A 329 12.90 -15.66 -4.25
CA CYS A 329 13.18 -17.05 -4.59
C CYS A 329 14.67 -17.33 -4.89
N LYS A 330 15.46 -16.31 -5.26
CA LYS A 330 16.92 -16.48 -5.47
C LYS A 330 17.69 -16.48 -4.15
N GLY A 331 17.23 -15.72 -3.16
CA GLY A 331 17.82 -15.69 -1.82
C GLY A 331 17.69 -16.99 -1.04
N GLU A 332 16.73 -17.86 -1.40
CA GLU A 332 16.54 -19.18 -0.80
C GLU A 332 17.43 -20.28 -1.42
N LYS A 333 18.18 -19.98 -2.49
CA LYS A 333 19.07 -20.93 -3.20
C LYS A 333 20.56 -20.76 -2.89
N GLN A 334 20.93 -20.05 -1.83
CA GLN A 334 22.31 -19.93 -1.32
C GLN A 334 22.42 -20.57 0.05
#